data_AF-A0A8X6R6Q1-F1
#
_entry.id   AF-A0A8X6R6Q1-F1
#
_cell.length_a   1.000
_cell.length_b   1.000
_cell.length_c   1.000
_cell.angle_alpha   90.00
_cell.angle_beta   90.00
_cell.angle_gamma   90.00
#
_symmetry.space_group_name_H-M   'P 1'
#
loop_
_entity.id
_entity.type
_entity.pdbx_description
1 polymer ?
#
loop_
_entity_poly.entity_id
_entity_poly.type
_entity_poly.pdbx_seq_one_letter_code
_entity_poly.pdbx_strand_id
1 'polypeptide(L)'
;MIDRISICKVLAKRNEIDPFLKWMVTEDEKWVTYDNIVRKRSWSKRGEATQMRTNIQEGSTVYLLDRLKLVTDQKGPELANRSDVVFHQDNATPHTSVVTYQKLWELC
;
A
#
# COMPACT_ATOMS: atom_id res chain seq x y z
N MET A 1 -9.68 -2.14 18.56
CA MET A 1 -9.97 -2.67 17.22
C MET A 1 -10.72 -1.61 16.47
N ILE A 2 -10.20 -1.16 15.35
CA ILE A 2 -10.82 -0.11 14.55
C ILE A 2 -12.14 -0.65 13.97
N ASP A 3 -13.26 0.03 14.23
CA ASP A 3 -14.53 -0.34 13.60
C ASP A 3 -14.52 0.13 12.14
N ARG A 4 -14.29 -0.82 11.23
CA ARG A 4 -14.27 -0.59 9.79
C ARG A 4 -15.54 0.09 9.29
N ILE A 5 -16.70 -0.24 9.88
CA ILE A 5 -17.99 0.33 9.46
C ILE A 5 -18.04 1.82 9.80
N SER A 6 -17.59 2.20 10.99
CA SER A 6 -17.53 3.61 11.40
C SER A 6 -16.63 4.44 10.48
N ILE A 7 -15.43 3.94 10.14
CA ILE A 7 -14.49 4.64 9.24
C ILE A 7 -15.10 4.81 7.85
N CYS A 8 -15.66 3.75 7.28
CA CYS A 8 -16.29 3.82 5.96
C CYS A 8 -17.44 4.85 5.93
N LYS A 9 -18.25 4.93 6.99
CA LYS A 9 -19.33 5.94 7.09
C LYS A 9 -18.80 7.36 7.11
N VAL A 10 -17.70 7.63 7.82
CA VAL A 10 -17.08 8.96 7.89
C VAL A 10 -16.46 9.33 6.54
N LEU A 11 -15.71 8.42 5.92
CA LEU A 11 -15.07 8.66 4.62
C LEU A 11 -16.09 8.88 3.50
N ALA A 12 -17.19 8.12 3.49
CA ALA A 12 -18.26 8.29 2.53
C ALA A 12 -18.88 9.70 2.60
N LYS A 13 -19.22 10.15 3.82
CA LYS A 13 -19.75 11.51 4.03
C LYS A 13 -18.76 12.60 3.61
N ARG A 14 -17.47 12.42 3.90
CA ARG A 14 -16.44 13.38 3.45
C ARG A 14 -16.42 13.47 1.93
N ASN A 15 -16.47 12.34 1.23
CA ASN A 15 -16.41 12.31 -0.23
C ASN A 15 -17.65 12.94 -0.91
N GLU A 16 -18.80 12.91 -0.24
CA GLU A 16 -20.01 13.60 -0.71
C GLU A 16 -19.89 15.13 -0.62
N ILE A 17 -19.16 15.64 0.37
CA ILE A 17 -18.96 17.08 0.60
C ILE A 17 -17.80 17.61 -0.24
N ASP A 18 -16.70 16.86 -0.26
CA ASP A 18 -15.46 17.21 -0.93
C ASP A 18 -14.86 15.96 -1.60
N PRO A 19 -15.06 15.79 -2.92
CA PRO A 19 -14.65 14.59 -3.64
C PRO A 19 -13.13 14.42 -3.70
N PHE A 20 -12.57 13.65 -2.76
CA PHE A 20 -11.13 13.41 -2.66
C PHE A 20 -10.66 12.18 -3.44
N LEU A 21 -11.57 11.31 -3.91
CA LEU A 21 -11.19 10.07 -4.62
C LEU A 21 -10.37 10.32 -5.89
N LYS A 22 -10.62 11.44 -6.59
CA LYS A 22 -9.83 11.83 -7.78
C LYS A 22 -8.37 12.12 -7.44
N TRP A 23 -8.11 12.54 -6.19
CA TRP A 23 -6.81 13.00 -5.71
C TRP A 23 -6.13 11.99 -4.79
N MET A 24 -6.69 10.78 -4.70
CA MET A 24 -6.15 9.72 -3.86
C MET A 24 -4.97 9.03 -4.55
N VAL A 25 -3.86 8.92 -3.83
CA VAL A 25 -2.70 8.11 -4.22
C VAL A 25 -2.67 6.88 -3.33
N THR A 26 -2.83 5.71 -3.93
CA THR A 26 -2.78 4.41 -3.25
C THR A 26 -1.43 3.75 -3.48
N GLU A 27 -0.81 3.25 -2.43
CA GLU A 27 0.41 2.44 -2.51
C GLU A 27 0.19 1.12 -1.77
N ASP A 28 0.62 0.03 -2.40
CA ASP A 28 0.60 -1.32 -1.80
C ASP A 28 1.79 -2.12 -2.34
N GLU A 29 2.42 -2.89 -1.45
CA GLU A 29 3.55 -3.74 -1.80
C GLU A 29 3.07 -5.16 -2.06
N LYS A 30 3.23 -5.63 -3.30
CA LYS A 30 2.88 -6.99 -3.66
C LYS A 30 4.10 -7.80 -4.06
N TRP A 31 4.31 -8.90 -3.36
CA TRP A 31 5.31 -9.90 -3.72
C TRP A 31 5.01 -10.52 -5.09
N VAL A 32 5.95 -10.40 -6.01
CA VAL A 32 5.96 -11.13 -7.29
C VAL A 32 7.04 -12.21 -7.19
N THR A 33 6.64 -13.47 -7.14
CA THR A 33 7.58 -14.59 -7.06
C THR A 33 8.13 -14.94 -8.45
N TYR A 34 9.45 -15.18 -8.53
CA TYR A 34 10.12 -15.58 -9.78
C TYR A 34 9.53 -16.89 -10.33
N ASP A 35 9.34 -17.85 -9.43
CA ASP A 35 8.57 -19.04 -9.72
C ASP A 35 7.15 -18.82 -9.18
N ASN A 36 6.28 -18.27 -10.03
CA ASN A 36 4.85 -18.20 -9.74
C ASN A 36 4.26 -19.59 -9.95
N ILE A 37 4.64 -20.53 -9.07
CA ILE A 37 4.11 -21.89 -9.06
C ILE A 37 2.63 -21.77 -8.73
N VAL A 38 1.80 -21.70 -9.77
CA VAL A 38 0.35 -21.77 -9.64
C VAL A 38 0.06 -23.11 -8.98
N ARG A 39 -0.43 -23.08 -7.73
CA ARG A 39 -0.86 -24.29 -7.02
C ARG A 39 -1.82 -25.05 -7.92
N LYS A 40 -1.36 -26.16 -8.50
CA LYS A 40 -2.27 -27.11 -9.14
C LYS A 40 -3.11 -27.73 -8.02
N ARG A 41 -4.43 -27.55 -8.10
CA ARG A 41 -5.37 -28.15 -7.14
C ARG A 41 -5.28 -29.68 -7.29
N SER A 42 -4.47 -30.32 -6.45
CA SER A 42 -4.47 -31.76 -6.29
C SER A 42 -5.27 -32.12 -5.05
N TRP A 43 -6.19 -33.06 -5.18
CA TRP A 43 -6.91 -33.63 -4.04
C TRP A 43 -5.93 -34.52 -3.25
N SER A 44 -5.41 -34.01 -2.14
CA SER A 44 -4.62 -34.81 -1.20
C SER A 44 -5.52 -35.57 -0.22
N LYS A 45 -5.09 -36.75 0.21
CA LYS A 45 -5.80 -37.52 1.24
C LYS A 45 -5.57 -36.90 2.62
N ARG A 46 -6.53 -37.11 3.51
CA ARG A 46 -6.49 -36.65 4.91
C ARG A 46 -5.26 -37.21 5.62
N GLY A 47 -4.28 -36.35 5.96
CA GLY A 47 -3.15 -36.70 6.84
C GLY A 47 -1.73 -36.35 6.37
N GLU A 48 -1.52 -35.81 5.17
CA GLU A 48 -0.15 -35.48 4.71
C GLU A 48 0.29 -34.06 5.11
N ALA A 49 1.48 -33.96 5.73
CA ALA A 49 2.06 -32.70 6.17
C ALA A 49 2.60 -31.89 4.97
N THR A 50 2.20 -30.62 4.87
CA THR A 50 2.60 -29.72 3.78
C THR A 50 3.91 -29.02 4.15
N GLN A 51 4.95 -29.20 3.33
CA GLN A 51 6.28 -28.64 3.56
C GLN A 51 6.26 -27.12 3.43
N MET A 52 6.61 -26.40 4.50
CA MET A 52 6.80 -24.95 4.49
C MET A 52 8.22 -24.61 4.03
N ARG A 53 8.37 -23.65 3.11
CA ARG A 53 9.66 -23.04 2.79
C ARG A 53 9.53 -21.52 2.85
N THR A 54 10.39 -20.91 3.65
CA THR A 54 10.50 -19.48 3.92
C THR A 54 11.66 -18.91 3.12
N ASN A 55 11.42 -17.97 2.22
CA ASN A 55 12.46 -17.06 1.72
C ASN A 55 11.84 -15.66 1.69
N ILE A 56 12.35 -14.76 2.54
CA ILE A 56 11.98 -13.34 2.56
C ILE A 56 13.29 -12.55 2.44
N GLN A 57 13.35 -11.65 1.46
CA GLN A 57 14.33 -10.56 1.38
C GLN A 57 13.54 -9.26 1.27
N GLU A 58 13.63 -8.45 2.32
CA GLU A 58 12.95 -7.16 2.43
C GLU A 58 13.78 -6.06 1.75
N GLY A 59 13.24 -5.47 0.70
CA GLY A 59 13.73 -4.21 0.16
C GLY A 59 13.30 -3.06 1.09
N SER A 60 14.22 -2.15 1.40
CA SER A 60 13.97 -1.01 2.29
C SER A 60 12.90 -0.06 1.72
N THR A 61 11.77 0.07 2.41
CA THR A 61 10.60 0.93 2.06
C THR A 61 10.97 2.39 1.78
N VAL A 62 12.05 2.87 2.41
CA VAL A 62 12.60 4.22 2.26
C VAL A 62 13.05 4.52 0.82
N TYR A 63 13.56 3.51 0.10
CA TYR A 63 13.98 3.63 -1.30
C TYR A 63 12.80 3.68 -2.26
N LEU A 64 11.70 2.98 -1.94
CA LEU A 64 10.49 2.97 -2.75
C LEU A 64 9.80 4.34 -2.74
N LEU A 65 9.76 5.01 -1.59
CA LEU A 65 9.23 6.38 -1.45
C LEU A 65 10.00 7.41 -2.28
N ASP A 66 11.33 7.32 -2.33
CA ASP A 66 12.16 8.22 -3.14
C ASP A 66 11.90 8.04 -4.65
N ARG A 67 11.69 6.79 -5.07
CA ARG A 67 11.30 6.47 -6.45
C ARG A 67 9.88 6.94 -6.78
N LEU A 68 8.95 6.83 -5.82
CA LEU A 68 7.59 7.30 -5.99
C LEU A 68 7.57 8.82 -6.24
N LYS A 69 8.33 9.59 -5.45
CA LYS A 69 8.49 11.04 -5.64
C LYS A 69 8.89 11.39 -7.07
N LEU A 70 9.97 10.78 -7.54
CA LEU A 70 10.51 11.02 -8.88
C LEU A 70 9.49 10.73 -9.98
N VAL A 71 8.71 9.65 -9.84
CA VAL A 71 7.70 9.26 -10.83
C VAL A 71 6.48 10.19 -10.78
N THR A 72 6.06 10.64 -9.60
CA THR A 72 4.95 11.58 -9.43
C THR A 72 5.29 12.94 -10.02
N ASP A 73 6.50 13.44 -9.82
CA ASP A 73 6.96 14.71 -10.40
C ASP A 73 6.93 14.67 -11.94
N GLN A 74 7.26 13.52 -12.54
CA GLN A 74 7.25 13.33 -13.99
C GLN A 74 5.87 13.10 -14.58
N LYS A 75 4.99 12.35 -13.89
CA LYS A 75 3.70 11.88 -14.43
C LYS A 75 2.49 12.67 -13.94
N GLY A 76 2.64 13.48 -12.89
CA GLY A 76 1.55 14.20 -12.24
C GLY A 76 1.92 15.61 -11.77
N PRO A 77 2.42 16.50 -12.64
CA PRO A 77 2.71 17.89 -12.25
C PRO A 77 1.47 18.66 -11.76
N GLU A 78 0.27 18.20 -12.10
CA GLU A 78 -1.01 18.74 -11.58
C GLU A 78 -1.26 18.37 -10.10
N LEU A 79 -0.67 17.27 -9.61
CA LEU A 79 -0.77 16.81 -8.22
C LEU A 79 0.27 17.52 -7.33
N ALA A 80 1.47 17.77 -7.85
CA ALA A 80 2.56 18.43 -7.12
C ALA A 80 2.25 19.87 -6.67
N ASN A 81 1.26 20.53 -7.28
CA ASN A 81 0.88 21.92 -7.00
C ASN A 81 -0.39 22.06 -6.16
N ARG A 82 -0.98 20.95 -5.67
CA ARG A 82 -2.23 20.97 -4.89
C ARG A 82 -2.05 20.35 -3.52
N SER A 83 -2.38 21.11 -2.48
CA SER A 83 -2.30 20.73 -1.06
C SER A 83 -3.33 19.69 -0.59
N ASP A 84 -4.07 19.04 -1.51
CA ASP A 84 -5.23 18.19 -1.19
C ASP A 84 -5.06 16.74 -1.70
N VAL A 85 -3.82 16.32 -1.89
CA VAL A 85 -3.48 14.93 -2.22
C VAL A 85 -3.66 14.05 -0.98
N VAL A 86 -4.39 12.95 -1.12
CA VAL A 86 -4.66 12.00 -0.03
C VAL A 86 -3.89 10.71 -0.26
N PHE A 87 -2.91 10.42 0.58
CA PHE A 87 -2.20 9.14 0.55
C PHE A 87 -2.97 8.07 1.33
N HIS A 88 -3.18 6.92 0.70
CA HIS A 88 -3.80 5.75 1.33
C HIS A 88 -2.83 4.55 1.28
N GLN A 89 -2.42 4.11 2.46
CA GLN A 89 -1.52 2.97 2.69
C GLN A 89 -2.07 2.10 3.82
N ASP A 90 -1.55 0.89 3.95
CA ASP A 90 -1.84 0.03 5.08
C ASP A 90 -1.06 0.45 6.33
N ASN A 91 -1.37 -0.18 7.47
CA ASN A 91 -0.71 0.10 8.75
C ASN A 91 0.45 -0.87 9.01
N ALA A 92 1.11 -1.42 7.98
CA ALA A 92 2.23 -2.31 8.23
C ALA A 92 3.34 -1.57 8.99
N THR A 93 4.07 -2.31 9.84
CA THR A 93 5.13 -1.75 10.70
C THR A 93 6.11 -0.82 9.98
N PRO A 94 6.61 -1.13 8.77
CA PRO A 94 7.51 -0.20 8.08
C PRO A 94 6.82 1.09 7.60
N HIS A 95 5.52 1.10 7.31
CA HIS A 95 4.76 2.30 6.90
C HIS A 95 4.40 3.21 8.09
N THR A 96 4.39 2.66 9.30
CA THR A 96 4.18 3.43 10.55
C THR A 96 5.47 3.90 11.21
N SER A 97 6.63 3.70 10.57
CA SER A 97 7.92 4.14 11.11
C SER A 97 8.07 5.67 11.05
N VAL A 98 8.78 6.26 12.01
CA VAL A 98 9.03 7.72 12.05
C VAL A 98 9.69 8.22 10.75
N VAL A 99 10.59 7.44 10.17
CA VAL A 99 11.29 7.78 8.93
C VAL A 99 10.32 7.82 7.74
N THR A 100 9.39 6.85 7.68
CA THR A 100 8.35 6.80 6.64
C THR A 100 7.39 7.97 6.77
N TYR A 101 6.96 8.31 7.98
CA TYR A 101 6.10 9.48 8.23
C TYR A 101 6.77 10.80 7.83
N GLN A 102 8.06 10.98 8.12
CA GLN A 102 8.81 12.17 7.71
C GLN A 102 8.86 12.30 6.18
N LYS A 103 9.12 11.20 5.47
CA LYS A 103 9.13 11.20 4.00
C LYS A 103 7.76 11.44 3.38
N LEU A 104 6.70 10.89 3.96
CA LEU A 104 5.32 11.16 3.52
C LEU A 104 4.97 12.63 3.66
N TRP A 105 5.45 13.29 4.72
CA TRP A 105 5.28 14.74 4.88
C TRP A 105 6.01 15.56 3.82
N GLU A 106 7.12 15.07 3.27
CA GLU A 106 7.84 15.73 2.17
C GLU A 106 7.23 15.48 0.79
N LEU A 107 6.23 14.60 0.69
CA LEU A 107 5.50 14.26 -0.53
C LEU A 107 4.18 15.02 -0.68
N CYS A 108 3.71 15.67 0.39
CA CYS A 108 2.54 16.56 0.43
C CYS A 108 2.98 18.03 0.49
#